data_AF-A0A078ACL8-F1
#
_entry.id   AF-A0A078ACL8-F1
#
_cell.length_a   1.000
_cell.length_b   1.000
_cell.length_c   1.000
_cell.angle_alpha   90.00
_cell.angle_beta   90.00
_cell.angle_gamma   90.00
#
_symmetry.space_group_name_H-M   'P 1'
#
loop_
_entity.id
_entity.type
_entity.pdbx_description
1 polymer ?
#
loop_
_entity_poly.entity_id
_entity_poly.type
_entity_poly.pdbx_seq_one_letter_code
_entity_poly.pdbx_strand_id
1 'polypeptide(L)'
;MSERLEQKFASGQLTKGVKSSAPQNQNSEELEQTLHNQVMSNTCPICFELFLPPNNQPFILFPCGHTFCKICISSYTKQKKKCPFCRQSIQSMAPNISLQNLILSANEKKDEVIKRLKAKQDQMLKNNAFSTDNMGQMQSNNSSISSQFDQEKYLNDYKLLDIRCGVLEEERQDHLVQLSDAKSAIRAKEITIEKLAEEREDCQARMRKLQQEMNLIQDFQEKEQESIEELRGEKSRHEQSMKFIEDALAPLKTEKEKVYMMIKTLAPHLMNELR
;
A
#
# COMPACT_ATOMS: atom_id res chain seq x y z
N MET A 1 4.26 26.74 -18.38
CA MET A 1 5.11 26.43 -17.21
C MET A 1 4.72 25.13 -16.48
N SER A 2 3.91 24.25 -17.09
CA SER A 2 3.44 23.00 -16.46
C SER A 2 4.32 21.78 -16.73
N GLU A 3 5.17 21.80 -17.76
CA GLU A 3 5.99 20.63 -18.17
C GLU A 3 7.26 20.42 -17.34
N ARG A 4 7.64 21.37 -16.48
CA ARG A 4 8.91 21.33 -15.74
C ARG A 4 8.85 20.56 -14.42
N LEU A 5 7.65 20.26 -13.94
CA LEU A 5 7.42 19.52 -12.69
C LEU A 5 7.32 18.01 -12.95
N GLU A 6 6.76 17.57 -14.08
CA GLU A 6 6.65 16.14 -14.43
C GLU A 6 8.01 15.50 -14.75
N GLN A 7 8.94 16.27 -15.34
CA GLN A 7 10.29 15.76 -15.66
C GLN A 7 11.20 15.53 -14.43
N LYS A 8 10.87 16.08 -13.26
CA LYS A 8 11.64 15.85 -12.02
C LYS A 8 11.20 14.60 -11.26
N PHE A 9 10.01 14.06 -11.54
CA PHE A 9 9.51 12.82 -10.92
C PHE A 9 9.92 11.55 -11.69
N ALA A 10 10.35 11.67 -12.95
CA ALA A 10 10.73 10.54 -13.80
C ALA A 10 12.22 10.13 -13.71
N SER A 11 13.09 10.94 -13.10
CA SER A 11 14.54 10.70 -13.05
C SER A 11 14.99 9.99 -11.75
N GLY A 12 14.24 8.94 -11.37
CA GLY A 12 14.65 7.97 -10.36
C GLY A 12 15.87 7.16 -10.82
N GLN A 13 17.07 7.73 -10.66
CA GLN A 13 18.35 7.06 -10.88
C GLN A 13 19.09 6.91 -9.55
N LEU A 14 18.80 5.81 -8.85
CA LEU A 14 19.75 5.19 -7.93
C LEU A 14 19.61 3.66 -8.03
N THR A 15 20.09 3.08 -9.15
CA THR A 15 20.51 1.67 -9.19
C THR A 15 21.73 1.51 -10.11
N LYS A 16 22.92 1.53 -9.49
CA LYS A 16 24.13 0.82 -9.91
C LYS A 16 24.72 0.29 -8.61
N GLY A 17 25.00 -0.98 -8.37
CA GLY A 17 25.06 -2.18 -9.18
C GLY A 17 26.20 -3.02 -8.61
N VAL A 18 26.03 -4.33 -8.43
CA VAL A 18 27.14 -5.29 -8.37
C VAL A 18 26.65 -6.61 -8.97
N LYS A 19 27.33 -7.04 -10.04
CA LYS A 19 27.30 -8.42 -10.53
C LYS A 19 28.44 -9.17 -9.82
N SER A 20 28.16 -10.38 -9.33
CA SER A 20 29.15 -11.45 -9.32
C SER A 20 28.47 -12.79 -9.10
N SER A 21 28.43 -13.55 -10.20
CA SER A 21 28.06 -14.96 -10.32
C SER A 21 29.32 -15.83 -10.26
N ALA A 22 29.35 -16.82 -9.36
CA ALA A 22 30.01 -18.14 -9.47
C ALA A 22 29.56 -19.03 -8.27
N PRO A 23 29.76 -20.37 -8.26
CA PRO A 23 28.67 -21.32 -8.42
C PRO A 23 28.34 -22.19 -7.18
N GLN A 24 27.07 -22.60 -7.12
CA GLN A 24 26.55 -23.88 -6.61
C GLN A 24 26.67 -24.22 -5.10
N ASN A 25 25.54 -24.09 -4.40
CA ASN A 25 24.96 -25.22 -3.65
C ASN A 25 23.42 -25.18 -3.69
N GLN A 26 22.85 -25.04 -4.90
CA GLN A 26 21.42 -24.79 -5.12
C GLN A 26 20.49 -25.89 -4.57
N ASN A 27 20.99 -27.10 -4.35
CA ASN A 27 20.19 -28.23 -3.88
C ASN A 27 19.97 -28.24 -2.35
N SER A 28 20.89 -27.66 -1.56
CA SER A 28 20.75 -27.62 -0.09
C SER A 28 19.78 -26.54 0.33
N GLU A 29 19.91 -25.33 -0.24
CA GLU A 29 19.01 -24.21 0.04
C GLU A 29 17.57 -24.52 -0.38
N GLU A 30 17.37 -25.10 -1.57
CA GLU A 30 16.03 -25.46 -2.04
C GLU A 30 15.40 -26.58 -1.19
N LEU A 31 16.20 -27.54 -0.72
CA LEU A 31 15.76 -28.61 0.18
C LEU A 31 15.46 -28.07 1.59
N GLU A 32 16.31 -27.21 2.14
CA GLU A 32 16.14 -26.56 3.44
C GLU A 32 14.92 -25.64 3.44
N GLN A 33 14.70 -24.89 2.36
CA GLN A 33 13.56 -24.00 2.21
C GLN A 33 12.27 -24.79 1.96
N THR A 34 12.34 -25.91 1.25
CA THR A 34 11.21 -26.85 1.11
C THR A 34 10.87 -27.52 2.43
N LEU A 35 11.87 -27.96 3.20
CA LEU A 35 11.72 -28.53 4.53
C LEU A 35 11.17 -27.49 5.52
N HIS A 36 11.67 -26.25 5.48
CA HIS A 36 11.20 -25.14 6.30
C HIS A 36 9.73 -24.82 6.02
N ASN A 37 9.35 -24.73 4.75
CA ASN A 37 7.96 -24.50 4.33
C ASN A 37 7.05 -25.67 4.71
N GLN A 38 7.52 -26.92 4.63
CA GLN A 38 6.78 -28.10 5.08
C GLN A 38 6.64 -28.18 6.61
N VAL A 39 7.62 -27.71 7.37
CA VAL A 39 7.56 -27.69 8.84
C VAL A 39 6.66 -26.55 9.33
N MET A 40 6.77 -25.35 8.76
CA MET A 40 5.94 -24.20 9.14
C MET A 40 4.47 -24.36 8.71
N SER A 41 4.18 -25.01 7.59
CA SER A 41 2.80 -25.25 7.15
C SER A 41 2.05 -26.32 7.96
N ASN A 42 2.77 -27.21 8.64
CA ASN A 42 2.19 -28.37 9.33
C ASN A 42 2.31 -28.32 10.86
N THR A 43 2.79 -27.21 11.42
CA THR A 43 2.96 -27.01 12.86
C THR A 43 2.07 -25.88 13.39
N CYS A 44 1.73 -25.95 14.68
CA CYS A 44 0.94 -24.91 15.31
C CYS A 44 1.80 -23.66 15.59
N PRO A 45 1.37 -22.44 15.20
CA PRO A 45 2.13 -21.21 15.47
C PRO A 45 2.24 -20.82 16.95
N ILE A 46 1.57 -21.54 17.87
CA ILE A 46 1.58 -21.25 19.32
C ILE A 46 2.54 -22.19 20.06
N CYS A 47 2.39 -23.51 19.87
CA CYS A 47 3.25 -24.50 20.54
C CYS A 47 4.38 -25.04 19.65
N PHE A 48 4.41 -24.71 18.36
CA PHE A 48 5.37 -25.20 17.36
C PHE A 48 5.38 -26.72 17.17
N GLU A 49 4.38 -27.43 17.70
CA GLU A 49 4.21 -28.88 17.51
C GLU A 49 3.40 -29.20 16.25
N LEU A 50 3.64 -30.37 15.67
CA LEU A 50 2.93 -30.86 14.48
C LEU A 50 1.43 -31.05 14.73
N PHE A 51 0.61 -30.80 13.70
CA PHE A 51 -0.84 -30.97 13.78
C PHE A 51 -1.30 -32.44 13.72
N LEU A 52 -0.91 -33.24 14.71
CA LEU A 52 -1.25 -34.67 14.80
C LEU A 52 -2.41 -34.94 15.77
N PRO A 53 -3.41 -35.77 15.39
CA PRO A 53 -4.42 -36.24 16.33
C PRO A 53 -3.83 -37.23 17.36
N PRO A 54 -4.43 -37.39 18.55
CA PRO A 54 -5.64 -36.71 19.04
C PRO A 54 -5.37 -35.35 19.70
N ASN A 55 -4.14 -35.10 20.15
CA ASN A 55 -3.81 -33.95 21.00
C ASN A 55 -3.72 -32.64 20.20
N ASN A 56 -3.11 -32.68 19.02
CA ASN A 56 -2.74 -31.48 18.26
C ASN A 56 -3.56 -31.35 16.97
N GLN A 57 -4.82 -31.81 16.99
CA GLN A 57 -5.72 -31.69 15.85
C GLN A 57 -5.80 -30.23 15.36
N PRO A 58 -5.66 -29.94 14.06
CA PRO A 58 -5.71 -28.59 13.54
C PRO A 58 -7.14 -28.06 13.51
N PHE A 59 -7.34 -26.82 13.95
CA PHE A 59 -8.60 -26.09 13.97
C PHE A 59 -8.44 -24.76 13.22
N ILE A 60 -9.35 -24.51 12.29
CA ILE A 60 -9.42 -23.27 11.50
C ILE A 60 -10.40 -22.28 12.15
N LEU A 61 -10.04 -20.99 12.13
CA LEU A 61 -10.85 -19.90 12.69
C LEU A 61 -11.59 -19.13 11.61
N PHE A 62 -12.87 -18.87 11.81
CA PHE A 62 -13.68 -18.06 10.91
C PHE A 62 -13.91 -16.64 11.46
N PRO A 63 -13.85 -15.61 10.59
CA PRO A 63 -13.69 -15.67 9.13
C PRO A 63 -12.23 -15.61 8.62
N CYS A 64 -11.22 -15.56 9.50
CA CYS A 64 -9.85 -15.22 9.08
C CYS A 64 -9.03 -16.37 8.47
N GLY A 65 -9.45 -17.63 8.58
CA GLY A 65 -8.79 -18.78 7.96
C GLY A 65 -7.51 -19.28 8.63
N HIS A 66 -7.02 -18.62 9.69
CA HIS A 66 -5.81 -19.06 10.40
C HIS A 66 -6.04 -20.37 11.16
N THR A 67 -5.04 -21.26 11.17
CA THR A 67 -5.14 -22.61 11.75
C THR A 67 -4.22 -22.78 12.96
N PHE A 68 -4.71 -23.40 14.03
CA PHE A 68 -4.00 -23.66 15.29
C PHE A 68 -4.38 -25.03 15.85
N CYS A 69 -3.60 -25.61 16.76
CA CYS A 69 -3.97 -26.89 17.34
C CYS A 69 -5.10 -26.69 18.38
N LYS A 70 -5.99 -27.67 18.50
CA LYS A 70 -7.18 -27.63 19.36
C LYS A 70 -6.87 -27.14 20.77
N ILE A 71 -5.80 -27.67 21.39
CA ILE A 71 -5.41 -27.35 22.76
C ILE A 71 -5.07 -25.86 22.89
N CYS A 72 -4.16 -25.35 22.04
CA CYS A 72 -3.70 -23.98 22.12
C CYS A 72 -4.83 -22.97 21.88
N ILE A 73 -5.65 -23.20 20.86
CA ILE A 73 -6.72 -22.24 20.56
C ILE A 73 -7.86 -22.30 21.55
N SER A 74 -8.19 -23.48 22.08
CA SER A 74 -9.21 -23.62 23.14
C SER A 74 -8.77 -22.94 24.43
N SER A 75 -7.48 -22.95 24.75
CA SER A 75 -6.94 -22.20 25.90
C SER A 75 -6.99 -20.69 25.67
N TYR A 76 -6.56 -20.23 24.49
CA TYR A 76 -6.52 -18.80 24.17
C TYR A 76 -7.92 -18.15 24.13
N THR A 77 -8.89 -18.83 23.52
CA THR A 77 -10.25 -18.31 23.34
C THR A 77 -11.07 -18.20 24.61
N LYS A 78 -10.66 -18.90 25.70
CA LYS A 78 -11.23 -18.68 27.04
C LYS A 78 -10.99 -17.25 27.54
N GLN A 79 -9.89 -16.62 27.13
CA GLN A 79 -9.51 -15.29 27.58
C GLN A 79 -9.83 -14.21 26.53
N LYS A 80 -9.62 -14.51 25.23
CA LYS A 80 -9.75 -13.53 24.14
C LYS A 80 -10.43 -14.16 22.91
N LYS A 81 -11.57 -13.61 22.49
CA LYS A 81 -12.29 -14.03 21.27
C LYS A 81 -11.74 -13.40 19.98
N LYS A 82 -10.41 -13.26 19.87
CA LYS A 82 -9.72 -12.70 18.68
C LYS A 82 -8.66 -13.68 18.19
N CYS A 83 -8.39 -13.70 16.89
CA CYS A 83 -7.33 -14.53 16.32
C CYS A 83 -5.95 -14.11 16.88
N PRO A 84 -5.11 -15.03 17.38
CA PRO A 84 -3.77 -14.71 17.85
C PRO A 84 -2.86 -14.10 16.79
N PHE A 85 -3.09 -14.45 15.52
CA PHE A 85 -2.26 -14.04 14.38
C PHE A 85 -2.71 -12.69 13.81
N CYS A 86 -3.95 -12.59 13.31
CA CYS A 86 -4.45 -11.39 12.64
C CYS A 86 -5.33 -10.48 13.52
N ARG A 87 -5.59 -10.86 14.78
CA ARG A 87 -6.42 -10.10 15.75
C ARG A 87 -7.89 -9.91 15.36
N GLN A 88 -8.36 -10.53 14.29
CA GLN A 88 -9.75 -10.51 13.85
C GLN A 88 -10.67 -11.25 14.84
N SER A 89 -11.91 -10.78 15.03
CA SER A 89 -12.88 -11.43 15.93
C SER A 89 -13.24 -12.83 15.44
N ILE A 90 -13.21 -13.81 16.33
CA ILE A 90 -13.54 -15.21 16.01
C ILE A 90 -15.05 -15.39 16.11
N GLN A 91 -15.68 -15.83 15.03
CA GLN A 91 -17.13 -16.12 14.99
C GLN A 91 -17.39 -17.60 15.28
N SER A 92 -16.62 -18.49 14.66
CA SER A 92 -16.72 -19.93 14.84
C SER A 92 -15.38 -20.60 14.57
N MET A 93 -15.26 -21.86 14.99
CA MET A 93 -14.06 -22.67 14.80
C MET A 93 -14.48 -24.08 14.39
N ALA A 94 -13.74 -24.68 13.48
CA ALA A 94 -14.00 -26.04 13.00
C ALA A 94 -12.68 -26.82 12.87
N PRO A 95 -12.69 -28.15 12.97
CA PRO A 95 -11.52 -28.95 12.65
C PRO A 95 -11.16 -28.79 11.16
N ASN A 96 -9.87 -28.57 10.88
CA ASN A 96 -9.36 -28.48 9.51
C ASN A 96 -9.03 -29.90 9.01
N ILE A 97 -10.06 -30.64 8.62
CA ILE A 97 -9.95 -32.05 8.19
C ILE A 97 -9.05 -32.20 6.96
N SER A 98 -9.07 -31.23 6.04
CA SER A 98 -8.23 -31.25 4.85
C SER A 98 -6.73 -31.18 5.20
N LEU A 99 -6.34 -30.26 6.08
CA LEU A 99 -4.96 -30.17 6.56
C LEU A 99 -4.56 -31.42 7.36
N GLN A 100 -5.47 -31.93 8.18
CA GLN A 100 -5.24 -33.15 8.95
C GLN A 100 -4.96 -34.36 8.03
N ASN A 101 -5.74 -34.55 6.98
CA ASN A 101 -5.56 -35.66 6.02
C ASN A 101 -4.27 -35.50 5.20
N LEU A 102 -3.90 -34.27 4.84
CA LEU A 102 -2.64 -34.00 4.15
C LEU A 102 -1.43 -34.37 5.02
N ILE A 103 -1.46 -34.00 6.30
CA ILE A 103 -0.37 -34.32 7.24
C ILE A 103 -0.28 -35.81 7.51
N LEU A 104 -1.42 -36.49 7.69
CA LEU A 104 -1.46 -37.94 7.90
C LEU A 104 -0.91 -38.69 6.68
N SER A 105 -1.35 -38.36 5.46
CA SER A 105 -0.85 -39.00 4.24
C SER A 105 0.62 -38.71 3.93
N ALA A 106 1.14 -37.57 4.37
CA ALA A 106 2.57 -37.26 4.29
C ALA A 106 3.40 -38.05 5.33
N ASN A 107 2.82 -38.37 6.50
CA ASN A 107 3.48 -39.14 7.54
C ASN A 107 3.42 -40.66 7.31
N GLU A 108 2.34 -41.19 6.75
CA GLU A 108 2.23 -42.61 6.36
C GLU A 108 3.35 -43.03 5.39
N LYS A 109 3.72 -42.15 4.46
CA LYS A 109 4.86 -42.36 3.55
C LYS A 109 6.21 -42.33 4.27
N LYS A 110 6.35 -41.61 5.38
CA LYS A 110 7.57 -41.63 6.23
C LYS A 110 7.70 -42.97 6.95
N ASP A 111 6.61 -43.56 7.43
CA ASP A 111 6.65 -44.88 8.06
C ASP A 111 7.08 -45.98 7.09
N GLU A 112 6.67 -45.92 5.81
CA GLU A 112 7.16 -46.83 4.77
C GLU A 112 8.66 -46.65 4.49
N VAL A 113 9.15 -45.41 4.46
CA VAL A 113 10.58 -45.11 4.27
C VAL A 113 11.39 -45.58 5.47
N ILE A 114 10.93 -45.36 6.70
CA ILE A 114 11.56 -45.86 7.93
C ILE A 114 11.57 -47.39 7.94
N LYS A 115 10.50 -48.04 7.49
CA LYS A 115 10.42 -49.51 7.38
C LYS A 115 11.41 -50.05 6.34
N ARG A 116 11.60 -49.36 5.20
CA ARG A 116 12.63 -49.68 4.20
C ARG A 116 14.05 -49.47 4.72
N LEU A 117 14.29 -48.40 5.49
CA LEU A 117 15.59 -48.11 6.08
C LEU A 117 15.95 -49.12 7.19
N LYS A 118 15.00 -49.49 8.04
CA LYS A 118 15.15 -50.59 9.02
C LYS A 118 15.40 -51.93 8.33
N ALA A 119 14.67 -52.25 7.26
CA ALA A 119 14.91 -53.47 6.48
C ALA A 119 16.31 -53.51 5.81
N LYS A 120 16.81 -52.35 5.34
CA LYS A 120 18.20 -52.23 4.84
C LYS A 120 19.24 -52.37 5.97
N GLN A 121 18.96 -51.84 7.15
CA GLN A 121 19.81 -51.98 8.34
C GLN A 121 19.87 -53.46 8.81
N ASP A 122 18.75 -54.17 8.82
CA ASP A 122 18.69 -55.61 9.13
C ASP A 122 19.38 -56.48 8.07
N GLN A 123 19.36 -56.08 6.79
CA GLN A 123 20.12 -56.73 5.72
C GLN A 123 21.63 -56.54 5.91
N MET A 124 22.08 -55.36 6.35
CA MET A 124 23.50 -55.10 6.64
C MET A 124 23.99 -55.91 7.85
N LEU A 125 23.15 -56.10 8.87
CA LEU A 125 23.46 -56.94 10.03
C LEU A 125 23.56 -58.43 9.68
N LYS A 126 22.76 -58.93 8.72
CA LYS A 126 22.85 -60.32 8.25
C LYS A 126 24.09 -60.60 7.40
N ASN A 127 24.63 -59.60 6.69
CA ASN A 127 25.83 -59.77 5.86
C ASN A 127 27.14 -59.80 6.65
N ASN A 128 27.12 -59.41 7.94
CA ASN A 128 28.26 -59.55 8.85
C ASN A 128 28.25 -60.88 9.63
N ALA A 129 27.29 -61.78 9.39
CA ALA A 129 27.19 -63.10 10.03
C ALA A 129 27.89 -64.21 9.24
N PHE A 130 28.98 -63.89 8.52
CA PHE A 130 29.82 -64.90 7.86
C PHE A 130 31.31 -64.61 8.13
N SER A 131 31.70 -64.67 9.40
CA SER A 131 33.05 -65.07 9.83
C SER A 131 33.11 -65.23 11.34
N THR A 132 33.75 -66.32 11.76
CA THR A 132 34.22 -66.67 13.12
C THR A 132 33.22 -67.36 14.06
N ASP A 133 33.14 -68.69 13.89
CA ASP A 133 33.07 -69.62 15.01
C ASP A 133 34.32 -69.47 15.89
N ASN A 134 34.19 -69.03 17.15
CA ASN A 134 34.72 -69.76 18.30
C ASN A 134 34.18 -69.22 19.64
N MET A 135 33.90 -70.18 20.52
CA MET A 135 33.32 -70.08 21.86
C MET A 135 34.15 -69.27 22.87
N GLY A 136 33.46 -68.62 23.82
CA GLY A 136 34.08 -68.12 25.04
C GLY A 136 33.16 -67.24 25.88
N GLN A 137 32.53 -67.85 26.88
CA GLN A 137 31.79 -67.22 27.99
C GLN A 137 32.44 -65.93 28.51
N MET A 138 31.65 -64.93 28.89
CA MET A 138 31.56 -64.46 30.28
C MET A 138 30.59 -63.28 30.45
N GLN A 139 30.08 -63.22 31.66
CA GLN A 139 28.96 -62.45 32.16
C GLN A 139 29.18 -60.94 32.24
N SER A 140 28.05 -60.22 32.29
CA SER A 140 27.78 -59.05 33.14
C SER A 140 28.82 -57.94 33.18
N ASN A 141 28.53 -56.85 32.47
CA ASN A 141 28.71 -55.48 32.96
C ASN A 141 27.91 -54.51 32.10
N ASN A 142 26.66 -54.23 32.49
CA ASN A 142 25.75 -53.34 31.75
C ASN A 142 25.47 -52.04 32.50
N SER A 143 26.47 -51.51 33.20
CA SER A 143 26.34 -50.29 34.02
C SER A 143 27.14 -49.10 33.49
N SER A 144 28.05 -49.29 32.53
CA SER A 144 28.96 -48.23 32.04
C SER A 144 28.71 -47.77 30.60
N ILE A 145 27.97 -48.54 29.80
CA ILE A 145 27.68 -48.20 28.39
C ILE A 145 26.54 -47.18 28.24
N SER A 146 25.60 -47.12 29.21
CA SER A 146 24.49 -46.16 29.17
C SER A 146 24.95 -44.71 29.38
N SER A 147 25.88 -44.45 30.31
CA SER A 147 26.29 -43.07 30.63
C SER A 147 27.16 -42.43 29.54
N GLN A 148 27.89 -43.24 28.77
CA GLN A 148 28.79 -42.77 27.72
C GLN A 148 28.01 -42.40 26.44
N PHE A 149 26.93 -43.15 26.14
CA PHE A 149 26.00 -42.85 25.06
C PHE A 149 25.18 -41.56 25.33
N ASP A 150 24.78 -41.34 26.58
CA ASP A 150 24.06 -40.12 26.97
C ASP A 150 24.96 -38.86 26.89
N GLN A 151 26.22 -38.95 27.29
CA GLN A 151 27.19 -37.84 27.21
C GLN A 151 27.47 -37.39 25.77
N GLU A 152 27.64 -38.34 24.84
CA GLU A 152 27.87 -38.02 23.43
C GLU A 152 26.64 -37.40 22.76
N LYS A 153 25.44 -37.83 23.15
CA LYS A 153 24.19 -37.22 22.72
C LYS A 153 24.07 -35.76 23.19
N TYR A 154 24.31 -35.47 24.46
CA TYR A 154 24.26 -34.09 24.96
C TYR A 154 25.31 -33.19 24.30
N LEU A 155 26.50 -33.72 24.00
CA LEU A 155 27.53 -32.98 23.27
C LEU A 155 27.10 -32.63 21.85
N ASN A 156 26.45 -33.56 21.15
CA ASN A 156 25.91 -33.32 19.80
C ASN A 156 24.71 -32.36 19.82
N ASP A 157 23.82 -32.50 20.81
CA ASP A 157 22.71 -31.57 21.03
C ASP A 157 23.24 -30.14 21.28
N TYR A 158 24.28 -29.98 22.11
CA TYR A 158 24.94 -28.69 22.34
C TYR A 158 25.53 -28.10 21.06
N LYS A 159 26.30 -28.89 20.28
CA LYS A 159 26.90 -28.42 19.03
C LYS A 159 25.84 -27.95 18.02
N LEU A 160 24.73 -28.68 17.91
CA LEU A 160 23.64 -28.30 17.02
C LEU A 160 22.96 -27.02 17.48
N LEU A 161 22.73 -26.85 18.79
CA LEU A 161 22.20 -25.63 19.35
C LEU A 161 23.14 -24.45 19.16
N ASP A 162 24.45 -24.64 19.34
CA ASP A 162 25.48 -23.61 19.14
C ASP A 162 25.50 -23.10 17.70
N ILE A 163 25.48 -24.00 16.72
CA ILE A 163 25.36 -23.64 15.29
C ILE A 163 24.06 -22.87 15.05
N ARG A 164 22.92 -23.35 15.57
CA ARG A 164 21.63 -22.68 15.40
C ARG A 164 21.61 -21.29 16.04
N CYS A 165 22.21 -21.14 17.22
CA CYS A 165 22.37 -19.84 17.86
C CYS A 165 23.21 -18.91 16.99
N GLY A 166 24.34 -19.37 16.46
CA GLY A 166 25.18 -18.59 15.56
C GLY A 166 24.43 -18.08 14.33
N VAL A 167 23.71 -18.96 13.63
CA VAL A 167 22.91 -18.58 12.45
C VAL A 167 21.85 -17.52 12.81
N LEU A 168 21.12 -17.72 13.91
CA LEU A 168 20.10 -16.76 14.35
C LEU A 168 20.71 -15.40 14.78
N GLU A 169 21.93 -15.40 15.32
CA GLU A 169 22.64 -14.18 15.67
C GLU A 169 23.08 -13.39 14.43
N GLU A 170 23.54 -14.09 13.39
CA GLU A 170 23.86 -13.49 12.09
C GLU A 170 22.59 -12.92 11.42
N GLU A 171 21.50 -13.69 11.35
CA GLU A 171 20.22 -13.22 10.81
C GLU A 171 19.69 -12.00 11.57
N ARG A 172 19.81 -12.00 12.91
CA ARG A 172 19.47 -10.83 13.74
C ARG A 172 20.30 -9.62 13.35
N GLN A 173 21.60 -9.79 13.12
CA GLN A 173 22.50 -8.71 12.75
C GLN A 173 22.13 -8.13 11.38
N ASP A 174 21.81 -8.99 10.40
CA ASP A 174 21.35 -8.57 9.08
C ASP A 174 20.06 -7.74 9.19
N HIS A 175 19.09 -8.19 9.98
CA HIS A 175 17.87 -7.44 10.22
C HIS A 175 18.10 -6.11 10.95
N LEU A 176 19.09 -6.01 11.84
CA LEU A 176 19.46 -4.74 12.47
C LEU A 176 19.99 -3.72 11.46
N VAL A 177 20.81 -4.16 10.51
CA VAL A 177 21.32 -3.32 9.43
C VAL A 177 20.16 -2.86 8.53
N GLN A 178 19.32 -3.79 8.09
CA GLN A 178 18.14 -3.46 7.27
C GLN A 178 17.19 -2.48 7.98
N LEU A 179 17.00 -2.63 9.30
CA LEU A 179 16.20 -1.71 10.10
C LEU A 179 16.81 -0.30 10.15
N SER A 180 18.14 -0.20 10.26
CA SER A 180 18.86 1.08 10.24
C SER A 180 18.71 1.78 8.88
N ASP A 181 18.84 1.03 7.79
CA ASP A 181 18.68 1.54 6.43
C ASP A 181 17.25 2.01 6.18
N ALA A 182 16.26 1.20 6.59
CA ALA A 182 14.85 1.57 6.49
C ALA A 182 14.53 2.84 7.29
N LYS A 183 15.05 2.99 8.52
CA LYS A 183 14.90 4.21 9.32
C LYS A 183 15.51 5.43 8.63
N SER A 184 16.69 5.28 8.04
CA SER A 184 17.37 6.36 7.32
C SER A 184 16.59 6.77 6.07
N ALA A 185 16.06 5.80 5.32
CA ALA A 185 15.19 6.05 4.17
C ALA A 185 13.89 6.77 4.58
N ILE A 186 13.26 6.37 5.68
CA ILE A 186 12.06 7.03 6.22
C ILE A 186 12.37 8.50 6.54
N ARG A 187 13.45 8.78 7.29
CA ARG A 187 13.85 10.16 7.63
C ARG A 187 14.08 11.02 6.39
N ALA A 188 14.73 10.49 5.36
CA ALA A 188 14.93 11.23 4.12
C ALA A 188 13.60 11.59 3.43
N LYS A 189 12.61 10.68 3.48
CA LYS A 189 11.26 10.95 2.96
C LYS A 189 10.49 11.94 3.81
N GLU A 190 10.59 11.89 5.14
CA GLU A 190 9.98 12.86 6.05
C GLU A 190 10.46 14.28 5.75
N ILE A 191 11.77 14.48 5.61
CA ILE A 191 12.36 15.79 5.24
C ILE A 191 11.84 16.25 3.87
N THR A 192 11.67 15.32 2.92
CA THR A 192 11.14 15.66 1.59
C THR A 192 9.68 16.11 1.68
N ILE A 193 8.87 15.45 2.51
CA ILE A 193 7.47 15.83 2.74
C ILE A 193 7.39 17.23 3.37
N GLU A 194 8.25 17.53 4.34
CA GLU A 194 8.31 18.84 4.99
C GLU A 194 8.59 19.97 3.98
N LYS A 195 9.61 19.81 3.13
CA LYS A 195 9.93 20.78 2.06
C LYS A 195 8.78 20.96 1.07
N LEU A 196 8.14 19.87 0.66
CA LEU A 196 6.98 19.95 -0.24
C LEU A 196 5.78 20.65 0.41
N ALA A 197 5.63 20.53 1.74
CA ALA A 197 4.58 21.23 2.47
C ALA A 197 4.83 22.75 2.50
N GLU A 198 6.08 23.18 2.71
CA GLU A 198 6.50 24.59 2.62
C GLU A 198 6.24 25.15 1.21
N GLU A 199 6.70 24.46 0.16
CA GLU A 199 6.47 24.89 -1.23
C GLU A 199 4.97 24.99 -1.58
N ARG A 200 4.15 24.07 -1.03
CA ARG A 200 2.70 24.11 -1.21
C ARG A 200 2.10 25.35 -0.55
N GLU A 201 2.53 25.69 0.67
CA GLU A 201 2.04 26.88 1.37
C GLU A 201 2.39 28.17 0.63
N ASP A 202 3.61 28.26 0.08
CA ASP A 202 4.04 29.38 -0.77
C ASP A 202 3.18 29.51 -2.04
N CYS A 203 2.88 28.38 -2.69
CA CYS A 203 1.98 28.37 -3.84
C CYS A 203 0.57 28.84 -3.46
N GLN A 204 0.03 28.39 -2.34
CA GLN A 204 -1.27 28.83 -1.84
C GLN A 204 -1.30 30.32 -1.47
N ALA A 205 -0.22 30.84 -0.89
CA ALA A 205 -0.09 32.26 -0.59
C ALA A 205 -0.11 33.11 -1.88
N ARG A 206 0.59 32.67 -2.93
CA ARG A 206 0.55 33.33 -4.25
C ARG A 206 -0.83 33.28 -4.89
N MET A 207 -1.50 32.12 -4.84
CA MET A 207 -2.87 31.99 -5.34
C MET A 207 -3.84 32.95 -4.63
N ARG A 208 -3.72 33.10 -3.30
CA ARG A 208 -4.54 34.06 -2.53
C ARG A 208 -4.33 35.50 -2.99
N LYS A 209 -3.09 35.92 -3.25
CA LYS A 209 -2.79 37.27 -3.76
C LYS A 209 -3.41 37.51 -5.14
N LEU A 210 -3.21 36.57 -6.07
CA LEU A 210 -3.79 36.64 -7.41
C LEU A 210 -5.33 36.67 -7.36
N GLN A 211 -5.94 35.91 -6.45
CA GLN A 211 -7.39 35.95 -6.25
C GLN A 211 -7.87 37.32 -5.76
N GLN A 212 -7.13 37.97 -4.86
CA GLN A 212 -7.45 39.33 -4.41
C GLN A 212 -7.35 40.35 -5.54
N GLU A 213 -6.31 40.27 -6.36
CA GLU A 213 -6.16 41.12 -7.55
C GLU A 213 -7.30 40.90 -8.55
N MET A 214 -7.69 39.64 -8.79
CA MET A 214 -8.80 39.31 -9.68
C MET A 214 -10.13 39.87 -9.16
N ASN A 215 -10.38 39.78 -7.85
CA ASN A 215 -11.58 40.35 -7.25
C ASN A 215 -11.61 41.89 -7.39
N LEU A 216 -10.48 42.57 -7.21
CA LEU A 216 -10.41 44.01 -7.43
C LEU A 216 -10.75 44.38 -8.88
N ILE A 217 -10.17 43.65 -9.85
CA ILE A 217 -10.47 43.87 -11.27
C ILE A 217 -11.97 43.65 -11.54
N GLN A 218 -12.57 42.63 -10.95
CA GLN A 218 -14.00 42.35 -11.07
C GLN A 218 -14.84 43.51 -10.51
N ASP A 219 -14.53 44.03 -9.32
CA ASP A 219 -15.23 45.17 -8.72
C ASP A 219 -15.12 46.44 -9.61
N PHE A 220 -13.95 46.69 -10.19
CA PHE A 220 -13.75 47.80 -11.13
C PHE A 220 -14.59 47.61 -12.40
N GLN A 221 -14.62 46.39 -12.95
CA GLN A 221 -15.41 46.08 -14.12
C GLN A 221 -16.91 46.29 -13.86
N GLU A 222 -17.42 45.91 -12.69
CA GLU A 222 -18.82 46.09 -12.31
C GLU A 222 -19.20 47.58 -12.22
N LYS A 223 -18.34 48.42 -11.62
CA LYS A 223 -18.56 49.87 -11.56
C LYS A 223 -18.61 50.52 -12.94
N GLU A 224 -17.73 50.11 -13.85
CA GLU A 224 -17.76 50.62 -15.23
C GLU A 224 -19.01 50.16 -15.98
N GLN A 225 -19.52 48.94 -15.70
CA GLN A 225 -20.79 48.48 -16.24
C GLN A 225 -21.97 49.33 -15.75
N GLU A 226 -22.03 49.64 -14.45
CA GLU A 226 -23.03 50.54 -13.87
C GLU A 226 -22.97 51.93 -14.52
N SER A 227 -21.77 52.50 -14.69
CA SER A 227 -21.59 53.80 -15.34
C SER A 227 -22.08 53.79 -16.80
N ILE A 228 -21.84 52.70 -17.53
CA ILE A 228 -22.37 52.53 -18.89
C ILE A 228 -23.91 52.50 -18.89
N GLU A 229 -24.54 51.85 -17.91
CA GLU A 229 -25.99 51.80 -17.80
C GLU A 229 -26.59 53.19 -17.52
N GLU A 230 -25.97 53.98 -16.64
CA GLU A 230 -26.37 55.37 -16.39
C GLU A 230 -26.30 56.22 -17.65
N LEU A 231 -25.17 56.16 -18.37
CA LEU A 231 -24.98 56.89 -19.62
C LEU A 231 -25.97 56.45 -20.72
N ARG A 232 -26.31 55.16 -20.78
CA ARG A 232 -27.36 54.66 -21.68
C ARG A 232 -28.73 55.23 -21.31
N GLY A 233 -29.04 55.36 -20.02
CA GLY A 233 -30.26 56.00 -19.53
C GLY A 233 -30.32 57.49 -19.91
N GLU A 234 -29.24 58.23 -19.74
CA GLU A 234 -29.10 59.62 -20.19
C GLU A 234 -29.29 59.76 -21.70
N LYS A 235 -28.58 58.95 -22.48
CA LYS A 235 -28.73 58.91 -23.94
C LYS A 235 -30.18 58.70 -24.35
N SER A 236 -30.88 57.74 -23.76
CA SER A 236 -32.28 57.46 -24.09
C SER A 236 -33.20 58.64 -23.78
N ARG A 237 -32.98 59.35 -22.66
CA ARG A 237 -33.74 60.57 -22.33
C ARG A 237 -33.54 61.68 -23.37
N HIS A 238 -32.30 61.89 -23.81
CA HIS A 238 -31.99 62.85 -24.87
C HIS A 238 -32.60 62.46 -26.22
N GLU A 239 -32.55 61.18 -26.59
CA GLU A 239 -33.18 60.66 -27.81
C GLU A 239 -34.71 60.89 -27.79
N GLN A 240 -35.37 60.65 -26.66
CA GLN A 240 -36.80 60.92 -26.49
C GLN A 240 -37.12 62.41 -26.58
N SER A 241 -36.33 63.26 -25.93
CA SER A 241 -36.52 64.71 -25.99
C SER A 241 -36.30 65.26 -27.40
N MET A 242 -35.28 64.77 -28.12
CA MET A 242 -35.03 65.14 -29.51
C MET A 242 -36.22 64.77 -30.38
N LYS A 243 -36.74 63.55 -30.25
CA LYS A 243 -37.91 63.10 -30.98
C LYS A 243 -39.13 63.99 -30.72
N PHE A 244 -39.40 64.35 -29.46
CA PHE A 244 -40.50 65.26 -29.13
C PHE A 244 -40.34 66.64 -29.79
N ILE A 245 -39.12 67.18 -29.81
CA ILE A 245 -38.82 68.45 -30.47
C ILE A 245 -38.99 68.33 -31.98
N GLU A 246 -38.53 67.24 -32.60
CA GLU A 246 -38.70 66.98 -34.03
C GLU A 246 -40.18 66.89 -34.41
N ASP A 247 -40.98 66.15 -33.63
CA ASP A 247 -42.42 66.02 -33.82
C ASP A 247 -43.14 67.38 -33.69
N ALA A 248 -42.69 68.27 -32.80
CA ALA A 248 -43.22 69.62 -32.66
C ALA A 248 -42.75 70.59 -33.77
N LEU A 249 -41.51 70.46 -34.22
CA LEU A 249 -40.93 71.30 -35.28
C LEU A 249 -41.53 71.00 -36.65
N ALA A 250 -41.89 69.74 -36.94
CA ALA A 250 -42.44 69.32 -38.22
C ALA A 250 -43.66 70.16 -38.66
N PRO A 251 -44.77 70.26 -37.87
CA PRO A 251 -45.93 71.06 -38.27
C PRO A 251 -45.62 72.56 -38.33
N LEU A 252 -44.78 73.08 -37.43
CA LEU A 252 -44.40 74.51 -37.44
C LEU A 252 -43.62 74.88 -38.71
N LYS A 253 -42.72 74.00 -39.18
CA LYS A 253 -42.01 74.20 -40.45
C LYS A 253 -42.97 74.19 -41.62
N THR A 254 -43.90 73.24 -41.67
CA THR A 254 -44.91 73.17 -42.72
C THR A 254 -45.79 74.43 -42.72
N GLU A 255 -46.22 74.92 -41.56
CA GLU A 255 -47.04 76.13 -41.48
C GLU A 255 -46.25 77.39 -41.85
N LYS A 256 -44.99 77.51 -41.42
CA LYS A 256 -44.08 78.57 -41.86
C LYS A 256 -43.94 78.60 -43.39
N GLU A 257 -43.78 77.45 -44.03
CA GLU A 257 -43.68 77.35 -45.50
C GLU A 257 -44.98 77.77 -46.19
N LYS A 258 -46.15 77.38 -45.67
CA LYS A 258 -47.45 77.84 -46.20
C LYS A 258 -47.56 79.36 -46.15
N VAL A 259 -47.30 79.95 -44.99
CA VAL A 259 -47.36 81.41 -44.80
C VAL A 259 -46.36 82.12 -45.72
N TYR A 260 -45.14 81.60 -45.83
CA TYR A 260 -44.14 82.11 -46.77
C TYR A 260 -44.63 82.11 -48.22
N MET A 261 -45.25 81.01 -48.68
CA MET A 261 -45.83 80.95 -50.02
C MET A 261 -46.99 81.94 -50.21
N MET A 262 -47.86 82.10 -49.20
CA MET A 262 -48.94 83.09 -49.24
C MET A 262 -48.41 84.51 -49.38
N ILE A 263 -47.38 84.90 -48.62
CA ILE A 263 -46.75 86.23 -48.73
C ILE A 263 -46.15 86.42 -50.12
N LYS A 264 -45.43 85.41 -50.64
CA LYS A 264 -44.83 85.45 -51.97
C LYS A 264 -45.88 85.68 -53.08
N THR A 265 -47.06 85.07 -52.97
CA THR A 265 -48.12 85.18 -53.98
C THR A 265 -49.00 86.43 -53.82
N LEU A 266 -49.38 86.77 -52.59
CA LEU A 266 -50.38 87.81 -52.30
C LEU A 266 -49.77 89.17 -51.92
N ALA A 267 -48.55 89.20 -51.37
CA ALA A 267 -47.90 90.41 -50.89
C ALA A 267 -46.37 90.41 -51.18
N PRO A 268 -45.96 90.36 -52.47
CA PRO A 268 -44.56 90.16 -52.84
C PRO A 268 -43.61 91.28 -52.40
N HIS A 269 -44.12 92.48 -52.12
CA HIS A 269 -43.31 93.60 -51.62
C HIS A 269 -42.76 93.36 -50.20
N LEU A 270 -43.44 92.53 -49.38
CA LEU A 270 -43.01 92.17 -48.02
C LEU A 270 -41.93 91.07 -48.01
N MET A 271 -41.62 90.46 -49.15
CA MET A 271 -40.59 89.41 -49.25
C MET A 271 -39.20 89.89 -48.82
N ASN A 272 -38.92 91.19 -48.93
CA ASN A 272 -37.64 91.77 -48.54
C ASN A 272 -37.44 91.82 -47.02
N GLU A 273 -38.51 91.71 -46.23
CA GLU A 273 -38.46 91.74 -44.75
C GLU A 273 -38.28 90.33 -44.13
N LEU A 274 -38.42 89.27 -44.92
CA LEU A 274 -38.31 87.87 -44.47
C LEU A 274 -36.88 87.30 -44.54
N ARG A 275 -35.89 88.13 -44.85
CA ARG A 275 -34.50 87.72 -45.14
C ARG A 275 -33.59 87.75 -43.91
#